data_AF-A0A9J6ARA2-F1
#
_entry.id   AF-A0A9J6ARA2-F1
#
_cell.length_a   1.000
_cell.length_b   1.000
_cell.length_c   1.000
_cell.angle_alpha   90.00
_cell.angle_beta   90.00
_cell.angle_gamma   90.00
#
_symmetry.space_group_name_H-M   'P 1'
#
loop_
_entity.id
_entity.type
_entity.pdbx_description
1 polymer ?
#
loop_
_entity_poly.entity_id
_entity_poly.type
_entity_poly.pdbx_seq_one_letter_code
_entity_poly.pdbx_strand_id
1 'polypeptide(L)'
;MSIFGGVAEYQKLITRNPIFLERVEGVGIIGRDEALNWGLSGPMLRSFLIEWDLCKIDHYESYDEFDWRVQWQREEDSLARYLVRIGEMIESIKIIQQLEGIP
;
A
#
# COMPACT_ATOMS: atom_id res chain seq x y z
N MET A 1 4.71 2.43 23.66
CA MET A 1 5.29 1.91 22.39
C MET A 1 4.48 2.56 21.28
N SER A 2 4.99 3.61 20.64
CA SER A 2 4.20 4.33 19.63
C SER A 2 3.99 3.42 18.42
N ILE A 3 2.77 3.41 17.88
CA ILE A 3 2.36 2.56 16.74
C ILE A 3 3.31 2.74 15.54
N PHE A 4 3.88 3.94 15.38
CA PHE A 4 4.88 4.28 14.38
C PHE A 4 6.17 3.43 14.46
N GLY A 5 6.62 3.11 15.68
CA GLY A 5 7.84 2.32 15.89
C GLY A 5 7.74 0.92 15.28
N GLY A 6 6.55 0.30 15.35
CA GLY A 6 6.37 -1.08 14.89
C GLY A 6 6.55 -1.25 13.38
N VAL A 7 5.92 -0.39 12.57
CA VAL A 7 6.04 -0.47 11.10
C VAL A 7 7.46 -0.12 10.64
N ALA A 8 8.06 0.93 11.22
CA ALA A 8 9.42 1.35 10.87
C ALA A 8 10.47 0.29 11.23
N GLU A 9 10.34 -0.34 12.41
CA GLU A 9 11.22 -1.44 12.82
C GLU A 9 11.06 -2.66 11.92
N TYR A 10 9.83 -3.04 11.60
CA TYR A 10 9.55 -4.13 10.67
C TYR A 10 10.16 -3.87 9.29
N GLN A 11 9.98 -2.66 8.74
CA GLN A 11 10.54 -2.28 7.45
C GLN A 11 12.08 -2.34 7.46
N LYS A 12 12.71 -1.88 8.55
CA LYS A 12 14.17 -1.92 8.73
C LYS A 12 14.71 -3.36 8.73
N LEU A 13 13.97 -4.30 9.32
CA LEU A 13 14.37 -5.70 9.41
C LEU A 13 14.13 -6.48 8.11
N ILE A 14 13.02 -6.22 7.41
CA ILE A 14 12.55 -7.07 6.31
C ILE A 14 12.84 -6.48 4.92
N THR A 15 12.56 -5.20 4.69
CA THR A 15 12.52 -4.64 3.32
C THR A 15 13.86 -4.70 2.60
N ARG A 16 14.97 -4.63 3.33
CA ARG A 16 16.33 -4.71 2.77
C ARG A 16 17.01 -6.05 3.04
N ASN A 17 16.27 -7.03 3.56
CA ASN A 17 16.82 -8.35 3.85
C ASN A 17 17.07 -9.09 2.52
N PRO A 18 18.30 -9.52 2.22
CA PRO A 18 18.61 -10.22 0.96
C PRO A 18 17.79 -11.50 0.78
N ILE A 19 17.57 -12.25 1.86
CA ILE A 19 16.77 -13.49 1.84
C ILE A 19 15.32 -13.17 1.49
N PHE A 20 14.79 -12.04 1.98
CA PHE A 20 13.44 -11.63 1.63
C PHE A 20 13.36 -11.20 0.16
N LEU A 21 14.26 -10.34 -0.29
CA LEU A 21 14.30 -9.84 -1.66
C LEU A 21 14.41 -10.98 -2.67
N GLU A 22 15.31 -11.94 -2.45
CA GLU A 22 15.48 -13.14 -3.28
C GLU A 22 14.17 -13.95 -3.43
N ARG A 23 13.27 -13.86 -2.44
CA ARG A 23 12.03 -14.64 -2.41
C ARG A 23 10.84 -13.93 -3.04
N VAL A 24 10.90 -12.62 -3.25
CA VAL A 24 9.73 -11.83 -3.67
C VAL A 24 9.98 -10.94 -4.89
N GLU A 25 11.22 -10.51 -5.13
CA GLU A 25 11.57 -9.67 -6.29
C GLU A 25 11.48 -10.48 -7.58
N GLY A 26 10.74 -9.95 -8.56
CA GLY A 26 10.44 -10.63 -9.82
C GLY A 26 9.47 -11.82 -9.71
N VAL A 27 8.90 -12.09 -8.53
CA VAL A 27 8.00 -13.23 -8.31
C VAL A 27 6.53 -12.83 -8.42
N GLY A 28 5.74 -13.61 -9.14
CA GLY A 28 4.30 -13.42 -9.26
C GLY A 28 3.93 -12.16 -10.04
N ILE A 29 4.67 -11.87 -11.10
CA ILE A 29 4.34 -10.82 -12.07
C ILE A 29 3.05 -11.25 -12.79
N ILE A 30 2.10 -10.32 -12.92
CA ILE A 30 0.83 -10.49 -13.64
C ILE A 30 0.74 -9.33 -14.60
N GLY A 31 0.29 -9.51 -15.85
CA GLY A 31 0.15 -8.38 -16.77
C GLY A 31 -0.99 -7.44 -16.37
N ARG A 32 -0.90 -6.14 -16.73
CA ARG A 32 -1.96 -5.15 -16.49
C ARG A 32 -3.33 -5.59 -17.02
N ASP A 33 -3.37 -6.09 -18.26
CA ASP A 33 -4.62 -6.53 -18.90
C ASP A 33 -5.16 -7.82 -18.24
N GLU A 34 -4.28 -8.73 -17.82
CA GLU A 34 -4.67 -9.93 -17.07
C GLU A 34 -5.27 -9.56 -15.71
N ALA A 35 -4.65 -8.61 -15.00
CA ALA A 35 -5.14 -8.12 -13.72
C ALA A 35 -6.56 -7.54 -13.82
N LEU A 36 -6.83 -6.78 -14.88
CA LEU A 36 -8.18 -6.24 -15.15
C LEU A 36 -9.16 -7.34 -15.54
N ASN A 37 -8.77 -8.26 -16.45
CA ASN A 37 -9.62 -9.35 -16.90
C ASN A 37 -9.97 -10.34 -15.78
N TRP A 38 -9.07 -10.54 -14.82
CA TRP A 38 -9.31 -11.39 -13.65
C TRP A 38 -10.04 -10.66 -12.52
N GLY A 39 -10.34 -9.37 -12.68
CA GLY A 39 -11.03 -8.57 -11.66
C GLY A 39 -10.23 -8.38 -10.38
N LEU A 40 -8.89 -8.28 -10.48
CA LEU A 40 -8.05 -7.97 -9.34
C LEU A 40 -8.34 -6.57 -8.79
N SER A 41 -8.06 -6.32 -7.52
CA SER A 41 -8.38 -5.05 -6.85
C SER A 41 -7.33 -4.64 -5.80
N GLY A 42 -7.46 -3.42 -5.27
CA GLY A 42 -6.67 -2.93 -4.15
C GLY A 42 -5.16 -2.94 -4.43
N PRO A 43 -4.32 -3.49 -3.52
CA PRO A 43 -2.87 -3.48 -3.67
C PRO A 43 -2.36 -4.15 -4.95
N MET A 44 -3.14 -5.07 -5.54
CA MET A 44 -2.82 -5.63 -6.85
C MET A 44 -2.83 -4.52 -7.89
N LEU A 45 -3.97 -3.86 -8.14
CA LEU A 45 -4.11 -2.75 -9.10
C LEU A 45 -3.17 -1.59 -8.81
N ARG A 46 -2.93 -1.29 -7.53
CA ARG A 46 -2.00 -0.23 -7.11
C ARG A 46 -0.53 -0.53 -7.44
N SER A 47 -0.16 -1.79 -7.61
CA SER A 47 1.18 -2.19 -8.11
C SER A 47 1.34 -2.07 -9.64
N PHE A 48 0.26 -1.72 -10.35
CA PHE A 48 0.18 -1.52 -11.81
C PHE A 48 -0.03 -0.05 -12.23
N LEU A 49 0.08 0.90 -11.29
CA LEU A 49 -0.34 2.30 -11.46
C LEU A 49 -1.76 2.45 -12.04
N ILE A 50 -2.66 1.50 -11.76
CA ILE A 50 -4.07 1.66 -12.13
C ILE A 50 -4.70 2.47 -11.01
N GLU A 51 -5.05 3.74 -11.28
CA GLU A 51 -5.63 4.68 -10.33
C GLU A 51 -7.03 4.25 -9.84
N TRP A 52 -7.07 3.18 -9.04
CA TRP A 52 -8.28 2.55 -8.53
C TRP A 52 -8.21 2.39 -7.01
N ASP A 53 -8.74 3.37 -6.31
CA ASP A 53 -8.88 3.38 -4.86
C ASP A 53 -10.27 3.91 -4.50
N LEU A 54 -11.10 3.06 -3.88
CA LEU A 54 -12.49 3.41 -3.59
C LEU A 54 -12.61 4.57 -2.61
N CYS A 55 -11.66 4.73 -1.69
CA CYS A 55 -11.69 5.84 -0.72
C CYS A 55 -11.51 7.20 -1.40
N LYS A 56 -10.87 7.24 -2.58
CA LYS A 56 -10.69 8.46 -3.39
C LYS A 56 -11.66 8.58 -4.56
N ILE A 57 -12.28 7.48 -5.01
CA ILE A 57 -13.22 7.48 -6.15
C ILE A 57 -14.66 7.69 -5.67
N ASP A 58 -15.06 6.95 -4.65
CA ASP A 58 -16.45 6.98 -4.15
C ASP A 58 -16.63 8.02 -3.04
N HIS A 59 -15.53 8.57 -2.51
CA HIS A 59 -15.54 9.64 -1.50
C HIS A 59 -16.44 9.31 -0.30
N TYR A 60 -16.40 8.05 0.16
CA TYR A 60 -17.27 7.58 1.24
C TYR A 60 -16.68 7.95 2.61
N GLU A 61 -17.55 8.02 3.63
CA GLU A 61 -17.18 8.44 5.00
C GLU A 61 -16.44 9.80 5.00
N SER A 62 -15.44 9.96 5.85
CA SER A 62 -14.68 11.20 6.02
C SER A 62 -13.26 11.10 5.46
N TYR A 63 -12.98 10.18 4.52
CA TYR A 63 -11.63 9.98 3.97
C TYR A 63 -11.05 11.22 3.28
N ASP A 64 -11.91 12.14 2.82
CA ASP A 64 -11.51 13.41 2.20
C ASP A 64 -11.15 14.50 3.22
N GLU A 65 -11.52 14.33 4.49
CA GLU A 65 -11.21 15.27 5.56
C GLU A 65 -9.76 15.10 6.08
N PHE A 66 -9.08 14.03 5.65
CA PHE A 66 -7.73 13.69 6.08
C PHE A 66 -6.68 13.93 4.98
N ASP A 67 -5.50 14.41 5.37
CA ASP A 67 -4.33 14.46 4.49
C ASP A 67 -3.63 13.09 4.46
N TRP A 68 -3.86 12.32 3.41
CA TRP A 68 -3.20 11.05 3.13
C TRP A 68 -3.08 10.80 1.63
N ARG A 69 -2.21 9.87 1.24
CA ARG A 69 -1.92 9.56 -0.16
C ARG A 69 -2.08 8.08 -0.47
N VAL A 70 -2.69 7.79 -1.62
CA VAL A 70 -2.71 6.43 -2.15
C VAL A 70 -1.29 6.02 -2.55
N GLN A 71 -0.93 4.78 -2.25
CA GLN A 71 0.41 4.25 -2.50
C GLN A 71 0.43 3.46 -3.79
N TRP A 72 1.45 3.73 -4.61
CA TRP A 72 1.58 3.18 -5.96
C TRP A 72 2.96 2.56 -6.15
N GLN A 73 3.04 1.49 -6.92
CA GLN A 73 4.29 0.87 -7.37
C GLN A 73 4.19 0.51 -8.86
N ARG A 74 5.31 0.16 -9.49
CA ARG A 74 5.41 -0.03 -10.96
C ARG A 74 5.92 -1.40 -11.37
N GLU A 75 6.45 -2.16 -10.44
CA GLU A 75 7.25 -3.36 -10.71
C GLU A 75 6.38 -4.61 -10.82
N GLU A 76 5.08 -4.53 -10.50
CA GLU A 76 4.06 -5.56 -10.77
C GLU A 76 4.26 -6.91 -10.06
N ASP A 77 5.36 -7.05 -9.33
CA ASP A 77 5.78 -8.25 -8.63
C ASP A 77 5.30 -8.29 -7.17
N SER A 78 5.71 -9.33 -6.45
CA SER A 78 5.34 -9.50 -5.05
C SER A 78 6.01 -8.44 -4.14
N LEU A 79 7.18 -7.94 -4.52
CA LEU A 79 7.84 -6.86 -3.81
C LEU A 79 7.07 -5.54 -3.93
N ALA A 80 6.60 -5.18 -5.13
CA ALA A 80 5.76 -4.02 -5.38
C ALA A 80 4.51 -4.04 -4.48
N ARG A 81 3.82 -5.18 -4.44
CA ARG A 81 2.62 -5.36 -3.59
C ARG A 81 2.94 -5.25 -2.10
N TYR A 82 4.10 -5.74 -1.67
CA TYR A 82 4.59 -5.57 -0.31
C TYR A 82 4.83 -4.07 0.01
N LEU A 83 5.51 -3.34 -0.88
CA LEU A 83 5.82 -1.92 -0.70
C LEU A 83 4.55 -1.06 -0.66
N VAL A 84 3.57 -1.34 -1.51
CA VAL A 84 2.24 -0.72 -1.45
C VAL A 84 1.64 -0.87 -0.04
N ARG A 85 1.63 -2.09 0.51
CA ARG A 85 1.05 -2.37 1.85
C ARG A 85 1.82 -1.69 2.99
N ILE A 86 3.15 -1.65 2.92
CA ILE A 86 3.95 -0.91 3.91
C ILE A 86 3.58 0.57 3.89
N GLY A 87 3.49 1.18 2.70
CA GLY A 87 3.07 2.56 2.56
C GLY A 87 1.65 2.80 3.10
N GLU A 88 0.70 1.89 2.80
CA GLU A 88 -0.68 2.00 3.27
C GLU A 88 -0.78 1.97 4.79
N MET A 89 0.05 1.16 5.47
CA MET A 89 0.12 1.18 6.93
C MET A 89 0.63 2.52 7.46
N ILE A 90 1.60 3.14 6.79
CA ILE A 90 2.12 4.47 7.17
C ILE A 90 1.02 5.53 7.02
N GLU A 91 0.31 5.53 5.90
CA GLU A 91 -0.79 6.48 5.66
C GLU A 91 -1.98 6.21 6.59
N SER A 92 -2.26 4.96 6.93
CA SER A 92 -3.28 4.61 7.92
C SER A 92 -2.93 5.18 9.30
N ILE A 93 -1.67 5.08 9.71
CA ILE A 93 -1.18 5.72 10.95
C ILE A 93 -1.34 7.24 10.86
N LYS A 94 -1.01 7.85 9.70
CA LYS A 94 -1.17 9.28 9.46
C LYS A 94 -2.62 9.73 9.58
N ILE A 95 -3.58 8.95 9.07
CA ILE A 95 -5.02 9.22 9.24
C ILE A 95 -5.40 9.15 10.72
N ILE A 96 -5.00 8.09 11.43
CA ILE A 96 -5.30 7.91 12.85
C ILE A 96 -4.77 9.08 13.70
N GLN A 97 -3.59 9.61 13.38
CA GLN A 97 -3.00 10.75 14.07
C GLN A 97 -3.78 12.05 13.85
N GLN A 98 -4.47 12.19 12.72
CA GLN A 98 -5.31 13.34 12.43
C GLN A 98 -6.70 13.25 13.09
N LEU A 99 -7.03 12.12 13.76
CA LEU A 99 -8.25 12.00 14.56
C LEU A 99 -8.21 12.84 15.83
N GLU A 100 -7.02 13.32 16.26
CA GLU A 100 -6.90 14.23 17.40
C GLU A 100 -7.59 15.57 17.10
N GLY A 101 -8.85 15.71 17.51
CA GLY A 101 -9.64 16.94 17.35
C GLY A 101 -10.92 16.81 16.53
N ILE A 102 -11.29 15.60 16.11
CA ILE A 102 -12.63 15.36 15.52
C ILE A 102 -13.67 15.36 16.65
N PRO A 103 -14.82 16.05 16.48
CA PRO A 103 -15.88 16.14 17.49
C PRO A 103 -16.45 14.79 17.96
#